data_AF-A0A417WY80-F1
#
_entry.id   AF-A0A417WY80-F1
#
_cell.length_a   1.000
_cell.length_b   1.000
_cell.length_c   1.000
_cell.angle_alpha   90.00
_cell.angle_beta   90.00
_cell.angle_gamma   90.00
#
_symmetry.space_group_name_H-M   'P 1'
#
loop_
_entity.id
_entity.type
_entity.pdbx_description
1 polymer ?
#
loop_
_entity_poly.entity_id
_entity_poly.type
_entity_poly.pdbx_seq_one_letter_code
_entity_poly.pdbx_strand_id
1 'polypeptide(L)'
;MREKNVREINLTKENICFANKISVEDNVIAAECTLLFDVDKYFGTTIKKDNTWISFDVCWTPNGSVHAEYCLRSFDDCCKRLVDWRLTEEEQEIILDKMEEYCMQETGKTLQELWDSYEVE
;
A
#
# COMPACT_ATOMS: atom_id res chain seq x y z
N MET A 1 6.21 14.85 20.61
CA MET A 1 7.36 14.71 19.68
C MET A 1 6.75 14.61 18.30
N ARG A 2 7.10 15.51 17.36
CA ARG A 2 6.58 15.41 15.99
C ARG A 2 7.37 14.29 15.33
N GLU A 3 6.73 13.14 15.11
CA GLU A 3 7.27 12.09 14.23
C GLU A 3 7.54 12.75 12.88
N LYS A 4 8.83 12.98 12.60
CA LYS A 4 9.26 13.46 11.29
C LYS A 4 8.93 12.31 10.34
N ASN A 5 8.12 12.56 9.32
CA ASN A 5 8.10 11.70 8.15
C ASN A 5 9.52 11.79 7.54
N VAL A 6 10.39 10.85 7.93
CA VAL A 6 11.78 10.79 7.44
C VAL A 6 11.75 9.95 6.17
N ARG A 7 11.36 10.56 5.05
CA ARG A 7 11.54 9.96 3.72
C ARG A 7 12.94 10.29 3.24
N GLU A 8 13.92 9.46 3.58
CA GLU A 8 15.27 9.57 3.00
C GLU A 8 15.34 8.94 1.60
N ILE A 9 14.32 8.16 1.23
CA ILE A 9 14.17 7.47 -0.05
C ILE A 9 12.82 7.85 -0.66
N ASN A 10 12.77 8.04 -1.97
CA ASN A 10 11.52 8.25 -2.69
C ASN A 10 10.96 6.91 -3.20
N LEU A 11 9.66 6.72 -3.04
CA LEU A 11 8.96 5.60 -3.66
C LEU A 11 8.97 5.77 -5.19
N THR A 12 9.28 4.71 -5.92
CA THR A 12 9.23 4.67 -7.39
C THR A 12 8.46 3.45 -7.85
N LYS A 13 7.99 3.47 -9.11
CA LYS A 13 7.25 2.35 -9.73
C LYS A 13 8.02 1.01 -9.70
N GLU A 14 9.35 1.06 -9.72
CA GLU A 14 10.22 -0.12 -9.70
C GLU A 14 10.44 -0.66 -8.29
N ASN A 15 10.23 0.20 -7.29
CA ASN A 15 10.48 -0.05 -5.88
C ASN A 15 9.23 -0.57 -5.14
N ILE A 16 8.09 -0.64 -5.82
CA ILE A 16 6.82 -1.17 -5.29
C ILE A 16 6.38 -2.35 -6.14
N CYS A 17 6.03 -3.44 -5.47
CA CYS A 17 5.53 -4.64 -6.11
C CYS A 17 4.21 -5.07 -5.47
N PHE A 18 3.13 -4.98 -6.24
CA PHE A 18 1.85 -5.55 -5.84
C PHE A 18 1.92 -7.06 -5.95
N ALA A 19 1.71 -7.74 -4.83
CA ALA A 19 1.96 -9.17 -4.74
C ALA A 19 1.16 -9.77 -3.58
N ASN A 20 -0.14 -9.95 -3.75
CA ASN A 20 -0.92 -10.87 -2.91
C ASN A 20 -2.33 -11.03 -3.48
N LYS A 21 -3.12 -9.98 -3.31
CA LYS A 21 -4.54 -9.94 -3.61
C LYS A 21 -4.99 -8.49 -3.66
N ILE A 22 -5.87 -8.20 -4.60
CA ILE A 22 -6.67 -6.98 -4.64
C ILE A 22 -8.11 -7.33 -4.28
N SER A 23 -8.75 -6.56 -3.42
CA SER A 23 -10.13 -6.80 -2.98
C SER A 23 -10.83 -5.51 -2.59
N VAL A 24 -12.15 -5.49 -2.72
CA VAL A 24 -12.97 -4.38 -2.22
C VAL A 24 -13.25 -4.63 -0.74
N GLU A 25 -12.85 -3.70 0.13
CA GLU A 25 -13.00 -3.76 1.59
C GLU A 25 -13.48 -2.40 2.10
N ASP A 26 -14.46 -2.35 3.01
CA ASP A 26 -14.89 -1.10 3.68
C ASP A 26 -15.10 0.13 2.76
N ASN A 27 -15.70 -0.09 1.59
CA ASN A 27 -15.92 0.94 0.56
C ASN A 27 -14.65 1.53 -0.06
N VAL A 28 -13.55 0.78 -0.04
CA VAL A 28 -12.31 1.07 -0.77
C VAL A 28 -11.83 -0.19 -1.49
N ILE A 29 -10.97 -0.05 -2.48
CA ILE A 29 -10.21 -1.17 -3.03
C ILE A 29 -8.89 -1.23 -2.25
N ALA A 30 -8.68 -2.30 -1.51
CA ALA A 30 -7.43 -2.57 -0.81
C ALA A 30 -6.55 -3.52 -1.64
N ALA A 31 -5.25 -3.23 -1.66
CA ALA A 31 -4.24 -4.11 -2.23
C ALA A 31 -2.99 -4.12 -1.35
N GLU A 32 -2.48 -5.32 -1.09
CA GLU A 32 -1.21 -5.49 -0.38
C GLU A 32 -0.05 -5.39 -1.39
N CYS A 33 0.97 -4.63 -1.03
CA CYS A 33 2.18 -4.50 -1.82
C CYS A 33 3.45 -4.60 -0.96
N THR A 34 4.50 -5.09 -1.61
CA THR A 34 5.83 -5.24 -1.02
C THR A 34 6.73 -4.13 -1.55
N LEU A 35 7.42 -3.46 -0.63
CA LEU A 35 8.42 -2.45 -0.96
C LEU A 35 9.78 -3.13 -1.13
N LEU A 36 10.41 -2.93 -2.29
CA LEU A 36 11.67 -3.59 -2.69
C LEU A 36 12.93 -2.80 -2.32
N PHE A 37 12.82 -1.92 -1.32
CA PHE A 37 13.89 -1.05 -0.84
C PHE A 37 13.93 -1.01 0.67
N ASP A 38 14.87 -0.23 1.20
CA ASP A 38 15.08 -0.04 2.64
C ASP A 38 13.88 0.72 3.26
N VAL A 39 12.89 -0.05 3.71
CA VAL A 39 11.66 0.45 4.34
C VAL A 39 11.95 1.22 5.63
N ASP A 40 13.04 0.90 6.33
CA ASP A 40 13.45 1.61 7.53
C ASP A 40 13.83 3.07 7.24
N LYS A 41 14.55 3.32 6.15
CA LYS A 41 14.87 4.69 5.69
C LYS A 41 13.68 5.46 5.13
N TYR A 42 12.61 4.77 4.77
CA TYR A 42 11.41 5.38 4.21
C TYR A 42 10.37 5.71 5.27
N PHE A 43 10.10 4.77 6.17
CA PHE A 43 9.20 4.98 7.30
C PHE A 43 9.90 5.66 8.49
N GLY A 44 11.22 5.79 8.46
CA GLY A 44 12.01 6.27 9.60
C GLY A 44 11.98 5.29 10.78
N THR A 45 11.74 4.00 10.51
CA THR A 45 11.68 2.96 11.53
C THR A 45 13.07 2.37 11.78
N THR A 46 13.18 1.54 12.81
CA THR A 46 14.34 0.67 12.98
C THR A 46 13.84 -0.71 13.36
N ILE A 47 13.54 -1.53 12.35
CA ILE A 47 13.13 -2.91 12.50
C ILE A 47 14.35 -3.71 12.99
N LYS A 48 14.54 -3.74 14.32
CA LYS A 48 15.69 -4.40 14.98
C LYS A 48 15.50 -5.90 15.24
N LYS A 49 14.61 -6.59 14.54
CA LYS A 49 14.35 -8.02 14.79
C LYS A 49 14.31 -8.84 13.51
N ASP A 50 15.06 -9.94 13.52
CA ASP A 50 15.25 -10.90 12.43
C ASP A 50 13.96 -11.54 11.85
N ASN A 51 12.78 -11.27 12.43
CA ASN A 51 11.51 -11.94 12.08
C ASN A 51 10.32 -10.98 12.00
N THR A 52 10.56 -9.69 11.75
CA THR A 52 9.51 -8.67 11.54
C THR A 52 9.64 -8.08 10.16
N TRP A 53 8.53 -7.97 9.43
CA TRP A 53 8.46 -7.32 8.13
C TRP A 53 7.38 -6.25 8.14
N ILE A 54 7.51 -5.27 7.25
CA ILE A 54 6.47 -4.27 7.03
C ILE A 54 5.57 -4.76 5.90
N SER A 55 4.27 -4.87 6.20
CA SER A 55 3.20 -4.93 5.21
C SER A 55 2.88 -3.51 4.78
N PHE A 56 2.79 -3.26 3.48
CA PHE A 56 2.37 -1.97 2.94
C PHE A 56 1.05 -2.17 2.20
N ASP A 57 0.00 -1.62 2.78
CA ASP A 57 -1.37 -1.80 2.32
C ASP A 57 -1.82 -0.48 1.70
N VAL A 58 -2.33 -0.53 0.48
CA VAL A 58 -2.80 0.66 -0.24
C VAL A 58 -4.29 0.55 -0.51
N CYS A 59 -4.99 1.65 -0.25
CA CYS A 59 -6.43 1.76 -0.37
C CYS A 59 -6.79 2.81 -1.41
N TRP A 60 -7.44 2.40 -2.48
CA TRP A 60 -8.00 3.28 -3.48
C TRP A 60 -9.48 3.54 -3.21
N THR A 61 -9.89 4.79 -3.34
CA THR A 61 -11.29 5.22 -3.21
C THR A 61 -11.86 5.56 -4.58
N PRO A 62 -13.18 5.34 -4.82
CA PRO A 62 -13.84 5.72 -6.08
C PRO A 62 -13.77 7.22 -6.41
N ASN A 63 -13.44 8.05 -5.43
CA ASN A 63 -13.18 9.48 -5.64
C ASN A 63 -11.80 9.75 -6.29
N GLY A 64 -11.05 8.71 -6.66
CA GLY A 64 -9.71 8.81 -7.22
C GLY A 64 -8.62 9.13 -6.19
N SER A 65 -8.92 9.03 -4.90
CA SER A 65 -7.92 9.24 -3.83
C SER A 65 -7.29 7.93 -3.41
N VAL A 66 -5.96 7.91 -3.29
CA VAL A 66 -5.18 6.77 -2.80
C VAL A 66 -4.63 7.08 -1.41
N HIS A 67 -4.83 6.14 -0.50
CA HIS A 67 -4.28 6.15 0.85
C HIS A 67 -3.34 4.95 1.00
N ALA A 68 -2.36 5.09 1.88
CA ALA A 68 -1.49 3.98 2.21
C ALA A 68 -1.32 3.89 3.71
N GLU A 69 -1.19 2.66 4.17
CA GLU A 69 -0.95 2.32 5.56
C GLU A 69 0.16 1.29 5.59
N TYR A 70 0.97 1.34 6.64
CA TYR A 70 1.95 0.27 6.86
C TYR A 70 1.66 -0.42 8.19
N CYS A 71 1.72 -1.75 8.17
CA CYS A 71 1.68 -2.54 9.39
C CYS A 71 3.01 -3.26 9.64
N LEU A 72 3.52 -3.14 10.86
CA LEU A 72 4.60 -3.99 11.36
C LEU A 72 4.05 -5.38 11.71
N ARG A 73 4.33 -6.37 10.86
CA ARG A 73 4.03 -7.77 11.11
C ARG A 73 5.23 -8.48 11.74
N SER A 74 4.93 -9.58 12.42
CA SER A 74 5.90 -10.51 13.00
C SER A 74 5.51 -11.93 12.65
N PHE A 75 6.41 -12.90 12.76
CA PHE A 75 6.12 -14.32 12.48
C PHE A 75 4.91 -14.91 13.23
N ASP A 76 4.49 -14.29 14.34
CA ASP A 76 3.27 -14.64 15.09
C ASP A 76 1.98 -14.05 14.46
N ASP A 77 2.09 -13.51 13.24
CA ASP A 77 1.09 -12.82 12.39
C ASP A 77 0.26 -11.70 13.04
N CYS A 78 0.52 -11.37 14.30
CA CYS A 78 -0.14 -10.25 14.95
C CYS A 78 0.41 -8.92 14.40
N CYS A 79 -0.43 -8.17 13.67
CA CYS A 79 -0.18 -6.78 13.32
C CYS A 79 0.14 -6.01 14.61
N LYS A 80 1.38 -5.57 14.75
CA LYS A 80 1.86 -4.91 15.99
C LYS A 80 1.46 -3.45 16.04
N ARG A 81 1.36 -2.81 14.88
CA ARG A 81 1.05 -1.40 14.73
C ARG A 81 0.66 -1.13 13.29
N LEU A 82 -0.52 -0.54 13.10
CA LEU A 82 -0.96 0.04 11.85
C LEU A 82 -0.74 1.55 11.93
N VAL A 83 -0.09 2.10 10.91
CA VAL A 83 0.25 3.53 10.83
C VAL A 83 -0.21 4.06 9.48
N ASP A 84 -1.04 5.10 9.51
CA ASP A 84 -1.40 5.88 8.34
C ASP A 84 -0.15 6.54 7.74
N TRP A 85 0.08 6.29 6.45
CA TRP A 85 1.20 6.85 5.71
C TRP A 85 0.72 7.84 4.67
N ARG A 86 0.86 9.13 4.99
CA ARG A 86 0.42 10.20 4.12
C ARG A 86 1.29 10.34 2.86
N LEU A 87 0.90 9.68 1.78
CA LEU A 87 1.56 9.80 0.48
C LEU A 87 1.61 11.24 -0.03
N THR A 88 2.66 11.58 -0.76
CA THR A 88 2.71 12.78 -1.61
C THR A 88 1.94 12.56 -2.92
N GLU A 89 1.60 13.64 -3.63
CA GLU A 89 0.90 13.58 -4.92
C GLU A 89 1.65 12.68 -5.94
N GLU A 90 2.98 12.81 -6.02
CA GLU A 90 3.83 11.98 -6.89
C GLU A 90 3.73 10.49 -6.53
N GLU A 91 3.76 10.17 -5.23
CA GLU A 91 3.66 8.78 -4.75
C GLU A 91 2.27 8.20 -5.00
N GLN A 92 1.21 9.01 -4.86
CA GLN A 92 -0.15 8.60 -5.16
C GLN A 92 -0.31 8.25 -6.63
N GLU A 93 0.23 9.06 -7.55
CA GLU A 93 0.20 8.77 -8.99
C GLU A 93 0.96 7.47 -9.33
N ILE A 94 2.12 7.26 -8.70
CA ILE A 94 2.93 6.04 -8.86
C ILE A 94 2.19 4.80 -8.39
N ILE A 95 1.59 4.86 -7.19
CA ILE A 95 0.85 3.75 -6.60
C ILE A 95 -0.41 3.48 -7.42
N LEU A 96 -1.16 4.51 -7.81
CA LEU A 96 -2.36 4.40 -8.61
C LEU A 96 -2.09 3.67 -9.93
N ASP A 97 -1.06 4.10 -10.67
CA ASP A 97 -0.67 3.50 -11.95
C ASP A 97 -0.29 2.01 -11.79
N LYS A 98 0.48 1.69 -10.75
CA LYS A 98 0.87 0.30 -10.46
C LYS A 98 -0.29 -0.56 -9.96
N MET A 99 -1.17 0.00 -9.15
CA MET A 99 -2.34 -0.67 -8.62
C MET A 99 -3.37 -0.93 -9.73
N GLU A 100 -3.55 0.00 -10.65
CA GLU A 100 -4.40 -0.16 -11.82
C GLU A 100 -3.84 -1.22 -12.78
N GLU A 101 -2.53 -1.19 -13.06
CA GLU A 101 -1.85 -2.22 -13.84
C GLU A 101 -2.05 -3.61 -13.20
N TYR A 102 -1.90 -3.72 -11.88
CA TYR A 102 -2.10 -4.98 -11.15
C TYR A 102 -3.57 -5.43 -11.16
N CYS A 103 -4.51 -4.52 -10.93
CA CYS A 103 -5.95 -4.80 -10.99
C CYS A 103 -6.35 -5.37 -12.35
N MET A 104 -5.83 -4.76 -13.42
CA MET A 104 -6.11 -5.19 -14.79
C MET A 104 -5.45 -6.53 -15.12
N GLN A 105 -4.27 -6.83 -14.58
CA GLN A 105 -3.63 -8.13 -14.74
C GLN A 105 -4.37 -9.25 -14.01
N GLU A 106 -4.81 -9.02 -12.77
CA GLU A 106 -5.46 -10.04 -11.93
C GLU A 106 -6.92 -10.29 -12.33
N THR A 107 -7.66 -9.22 -12.63
CA THR A 107 -9.12 -9.30 -12.84
C THR A 107 -9.56 -9.02 -14.27
N GLY A 108 -8.67 -8.45 -15.10
CA GLY A 108 -9.02 -7.96 -16.44
C GLY A 108 -9.80 -6.65 -16.45
N LYS A 109 -10.02 -6.02 -15.29
CA LYS A 109 -10.82 -4.80 -15.12
C LYS A 109 -9.98 -3.66 -14.55
N THR A 110 -10.37 -2.43 -14.85
CA THR A 110 -9.83 -1.25 -14.17
C THR A 110 -10.31 -1.18 -12.71
N LEU A 111 -9.63 -0.38 -11.87
CA LEU A 111 -10.06 -0.18 -10.47
C LEU A 111 -11.50 0.31 -10.39
N GLN A 112 -11.87 1.26 -11.26
CA GLN A 112 -13.23 1.79 -11.32
C GLN A 112 -14.26 0.73 -11.71
N GLU A 113 -13.94 -0.14 -12.67
CA GLU A 113 -14.84 -1.22 -13.08
C GLU A 113 -14.96 -2.33 -12.03
N LEU A 114 -13.87 -2.63 -11.32
CA LEU A 114 -13.89 -3.56 -10.20
C LEU A 114 -14.80 -3.03 -9.10
N TRP A 115 -14.69 -1.74 -8.79
CA TRP A 115 -15.55 -1.04 -7.85
C TRP A 115 -17.03 -1.05 -8.29
N ASP A 116 -17.32 -0.64 -9.53
CA ASP A 116 -18.68 -0.59 -10.07
C ASP A 116 -19.32 -1.99 -10.08
N SER A 117 -18.55 -3.03 -10.39
CA SER A 117 -19.04 -4.41 -10.33
C SER A 117 -19.43 -4.85 -8.91
N TYR A 118 -18.81 -4.25 -7.88
CA TYR A 118 -19.05 -4.59 -6.47
C TYR A 118 -20.21 -3.80 -5.86
N GLU A 119 -20.46 -2.56 -6.30
CA GLU A 119 -21.63 -1.78 -5.87
C GLU A 119 -22.97 -2.33 -6.39
N VAL A 120 -22.93 -3.18 -7.42
CA VAL A 120 -24.12 -3.71 -8.10
C VAL A 120 -24.57 -5.07 -7.53
N GLU A 121 -23.86 -5.63 -6.53
CA GLU A 121 -24.21 -6.87 -5.81
C GLU A 121 -25.09 -6.67 -4.56
#